data_AF-A0A832CJW6-F1
#
_entry.id   AF-A0A832CJW6-F1
#
_cell.length_a   1.000
_cell.length_b   1.000
_cell.length_c   1.000
_cell.angle_alpha   90.00
_cell.angle_beta   90.00
_cell.angle_gamma   90.00
#
_symmetry.space_group_name_H-M   'P 1'
#
loop_
_entity.id
_entity.type
_entity.pdbx_description
1 polymer ?
#
loop_
_entity_poly.entity_id
_entity_poly.type
_entity_poly.pdbx_seq_one_letter_code
_entity_poly.pdbx_strand_id
1 'polypeptide(L)'
;MKPIYRCRRCGVLTEEELHCRTPAELVLEGDRRERLSKLMSGALRHFPKALGLHIDEEGFTAVSQLAAALRSVKGFEWVTENHVRAVAAMDPKGRFELAGEAIRARYGHSLRVRIRYAEEYPSTPLTPWRRLCTR
;
A
#
# COMPACT_ATOMS: atom_id res chain seq x y z
N MET A 1 -8.27 3.69 10.71
CA MET A 1 -8.50 3.27 9.30
C MET A 1 -9.62 2.20 9.29
N LYS A 2 -10.35 1.95 8.18
CA LYS A 2 -11.35 0.85 8.17
C LYS A 2 -10.65 -0.53 8.23
N PRO A 3 -11.26 -1.58 8.79
CA PRO A 3 -10.73 -2.94 8.68
C PRO A 3 -10.67 -3.41 7.22
N ILE A 4 -9.88 -4.45 6.96
CA ILE A 4 -9.83 -5.15 5.68
C ILE A 4 -10.39 -6.55 5.87
N TYR A 5 -11.31 -6.91 5.01
CA TYR A 5 -11.88 -8.24 4.90
C TYR A 5 -11.53 -8.87 3.55
N ARG A 6 -11.62 -10.19 3.46
CA ARG A 6 -11.50 -10.97 2.23
C ARG A 6 -12.80 -11.71 1.99
N CYS A 7 -13.38 -11.54 0.81
CA CYS A 7 -14.57 -12.29 0.44
C CYS A 7 -14.21 -13.78 0.33
N ARG A 8 -14.92 -14.65 1.06
CA ARG A 8 -14.72 -16.11 1.02
C ARG A 8 -15.08 -16.74 -0.33
N ARG A 9 -15.90 -16.05 -1.13
CA ARG A 9 -16.40 -16.57 -2.41
C ARG A 9 -15.51 -16.22 -3.59
N CYS A 10 -15.12 -14.95 -3.71
CA CYS A 10 -14.33 -14.46 -4.86
C CYS A 10 -12.91 -14.04 -4.50
N GLY A 11 -12.53 -14.02 -3.23
CA GLY A 11 -11.19 -13.66 -2.77
C GLY A 11 -10.87 -12.16 -2.78
N VAL A 12 -11.77 -11.29 -3.25
CA VAL A 12 -11.53 -9.84 -3.29
C VAL A 12 -11.36 -9.27 -1.88
N LEU A 13 -10.47 -8.29 -1.75
CA LEU A 13 -10.35 -7.50 -0.52
C LEU A 13 -11.42 -6.40 -0.50
N THR A 14 -12.01 -6.17 0.65
CA THR A 14 -13.08 -5.18 0.84
C THR A 14 -12.97 -4.53 2.22
N GLU A 15 -13.53 -3.34 2.37
CA GLU A 15 -13.68 -2.65 3.66
C GLU A 15 -15.05 -2.92 4.30
N GLU A 16 -15.89 -3.75 3.66
CA GLU A 16 -17.22 -4.13 4.12
C GLU A 16 -17.22 -5.54 4.72
N GLU A 17 -18.05 -5.77 5.73
CA GLU A 17 -18.20 -7.07 6.40
C GLU A 17 -18.95 -8.10 5.54
N LEU A 18 -19.62 -7.64 4.49
CA LEU A 18 -20.40 -8.45 3.57
C LEU A 18 -19.90 -8.26 2.15
N HIS A 19 -19.70 -9.36 1.43
CA HIS A 19 -19.41 -9.33 0.00
C HIS A 19 -19.97 -10.59 -0.68
N CYS A 20 -20.43 -10.48 -1.92
CA CYS A 20 -21.12 -11.58 -2.63
C CYS A 20 -22.26 -12.23 -1.83
N ARG A 21 -22.96 -11.46 -0.98
CA ARG A 21 -24.02 -11.92 -0.07
C ARG A 21 -23.56 -12.93 0.98
N THR A 22 -22.27 -12.93 1.30
CA THR A 22 -21.66 -13.77 2.33
C THR A 22 -20.83 -12.92 3.30
N PRO A 23 -20.76 -13.28 4.60
CA PRO A 23 -19.80 -12.68 5.51
C PRO A 23 -18.36 -12.82 4.99
N ALA A 24 -17.67 -11.69 4.91
CA ALA A 24 -16.27 -11.64 4.53
C ALA A 24 -15.39 -12.02 5.75
N GLU A 25 -14.24 -12.62 5.48
CA GLU A 25 -13.29 -13.02 6.52
C GLU A 25 -12.42 -11.83 6.91
N LEU A 26 -12.31 -11.53 8.21
CA LEU A 26 -11.45 -10.47 8.70
C LEU A 26 -9.98 -10.81 8.43
N VAL A 27 -9.31 -9.96 7.64
CA VAL A 27 -7.87 -10.07 7.36
C VAL A 27 -7.08 -9.17 8.29
N LEU A 28 -7.55 -7.94 8.50
CA LEU A 28 -6.81 -6.95 9.29
C LEU A 28 -7.73 -5.95 9.95
N GLU A 29 -7.61 -5.81 11.28
CA GLU A 29 -8.32 -4.80 12.06
C GLU A 29 -7.87 -3.37 11.69
N GLY A 30 -8.76 -2.40 11.88
CA GLY A 30 -8.55 -1.03 11.42
C GLY A 30 -7.38 -0.29 12.10
N ASP A 31 -7.14 -0.55 13.37
CA ASP A 31 -6.03 -0.02 14.17
C ASP A 31 -4.69 -0.66 13.75
N ARG A 32 -4.68 -1.99 13.55
CA ARG A 32 -3.52 -2.74 13.07
C ARG A 32 -3.16 -2.34 11.63
N ARG A 33 -4.16 -2.15 10.76
CA ARG A 33 -3.98 -1.62 9.39
C ARG A 33 -3.28 -0.27 9.41
N GLU A 34 -3.71 0.63 10.28
CA GLU A 34 -3.11 1.96 10.38
C GLU A 34 -1.66 1.91 10.86
N ARG A 35 -1.39 1.13 11.92
CA ARG A 35 -0.03 0.96 12.46
C ARG A 35 0.90 0.33 11.42
N LEU A 36 0.43 -0.71 10.72
CA LEU A 36 1.19 -1.38 9.67
C LEU A 36 1.46 -0.46 8.48
N SER A 37 0.47 0.31 8.02
CA SER A 37 0.64 1.28 6.93
C SER A 37 1.67 2.36 7.26
N LYS A 38 1.68 2.86 8.51
CA LYS A 38 2.69 3.82 9.00
C LYS A 38 4.08 3.19 9.01
N LEU A 39 4.21 1.97 9.54
CA LEU A 39 5.49 1.27 9.59
C LEU A 39 6.03 0.97 8.18
N MET A 40 5.19 0.45 7.27
CA MET A 40 5.55 0.22 5.86
C MET A 40 6.00 1.50 5.17
N SER A 41 5.30 2.61 5.40
CA SER A 41 5.68 3.92 4.84
C SER A 41 7.05 4.35 5.35
N GLY A 42 7.33 4.20 6.65
CA GLY A 42 8.63 4.54 7.24
C GLY A 42 9.77 3.64 6.75
N ALA A 43 9.52 2.32 6.72
CA ALA A 43 10.47 1.30 6.27
C ALA A 43 10.94 1.55 4.83
N LEU A 44 9.99 1.77 3.91
CA LEU A 44 10.29 1.90 2.49
C LEU A 44 10.84 3.28 2.10
N ARG A 45 10.58 4.34 2.88
CA ARG A 45 10.98 5.72 2.54
C ARG A 45 12.28 6.17 3.17
N HIS A 46 12.56 5.74 4.39
CA HIS A 46 13.63 6.31 5.19
C HIS A 46 14.74 5.32 5.52
N PHE A 47 14.42 4.05 5.81
CA PHE A 47 15.41 3.14 6.40
C PHE A 47 15.32 1.68 5.93
N PRO A 48 15.36 1.40 4.62
CA PRO A 48 15.37 0.01 4.16
C PRO A 48 16.60 -0.76 4.67
N LYS A 49 17.77 -0.11 4.69
CA LYS A 49 19.01 -0.72 5.22
C LYS A 49 18.94 -1.03 6.71
N ALA A 50 18.27 -0.21 7.52
CA ALA A 50 18.16 -0.45 8.97
C ALA A 50 17.29 -1.69 9.28
N LEU A 51 16.41 -2.05 8.36
CA LEU A 51 15.56 -3.24 8.42
C LEU A 51 16.15 -4.44 7.65
N GLY A 52 17.40 -4.32 7.16
CA GLY A 52 18.05 -5.36 6.36
C GLY A 52 17.37 -5.63 5.01
N LEU A 53 16.56 -4.69 4.50
CA LEU A 53 15.86 -4.85 3.24
C LEU A 53 16.79 -4.55 2.07
N HIS A 54 16.85 -5.48 1.14
CA HIS A 54 17.47 -5.27 -0.16
C HIS A 54 16.45 -4.60 -1.08
N ILE A 55 16.82 -3.43 -1.61
CA ILE A 55 16.02 -2.68 -2.57
C ILE A 55 16.80 -2.60 -3.89
N ASP A 56 16.12 -2.85 -5.00
CA ASP A 56 16.70 -2.73 -6.33
C ASP A 56 16.80 -1.26 -6.80
N GLU A 57 17.33 -1.05 -8.02
CA GLU A 57 17.53 0.30 -8.57
C GLU A 57 16.23 1.08 -8.79
N GLU A 58 15.10 0.38 -8.94
CA GLU A 58 13.77 0.94 -9.19
C GLU A 58 12.94 1.10 -7.91
N GLY A 59 13.49 0.69 -6.76
CA GLY A 59 12.89 0.86 -5.43
C GLY A 59 12.10 -0.33 -4.93
N PHE A 60 12.12 -1.46 -5.63
CA PHE A 60 11.39 -2.66 -5.25
C PHE A 60 12.17 -3.54 -4.27
N THR A 61 11.42 -4.19 -3.37
CA THR A 61 11.89 -5.26 -2.49
C THR A 61 10.91 -6.42 -2.51
N ALA A 62 11.34 -7.62 -2.16
CA ALA A 62 10.43 -8.76 -2.08
C ALA A 62 9.43 -8.58 -0.93
N VAL A 63 8.15 -8.90 -1.17
CA VAL A 63 7.09 -8.84 -0.16
C VAL A 63 7.42 -9.74 1.03
N SER A 64 8.01 -10.92 0.77
CA SER A 64 8.46 -11.85 1.80
C SER A 64 9.55 -11.26 2.70
N GLN A 65 10.55 -10.59 2.11
CA GLN A 65 11.61 -9.88 2.86
C GLN A 65 11.03 -8.74 3.69
N LEU A 66 10.13 -7.94 3.10
CA LEU A 66 9.45 -6.87 3.83
C LEU A 66 8.64 -7.43 5.00
N ALA A 67 7.85 -8.48 4.80
CA ALA A 67 7.06 -9.10 5.86
C ALA A 67 7.95 -9.65 6.98
N ALA A 68 9.06 -10.30 6.66
CA ALA A 68 10.02 -10.82 7.63
C ALA A 68 10.66 -9.67 8.44
N ALA A 69 11.09 -8.59 7.78
CA ALA A 69 11.68 -7.45 8.46
C ALA A 69 10.65 -6.76 9.37
N LEU A 70 9.42 -6.54 8.90
CA LEU A 70 8.34 -5.96 9.71
C LEU A 70 8.00 -6.85 10.91
N ARG A 71 8.03 -8.17 10.76
CA ARG A 71 7.78 -9.12 11.84
C ARG A 71 8.83 -9.04 12.95
N SER A 72 10.06 -8.66 12.63
CA SER A 72 11.13 -8.46 13.61
C SER A 72 10.93 -7.20 14.48
N VAL A 73 10.02 -6.30 14.08
CA VAL A 73 9.70 -5.10 14.86
C VAL A 73 8.76 -5.48 16.00
N LYS A 74 9.12 -5.07 17.22
CA LYS A 74 8.32 -5.31 18.43
C LYS A 74 6.87 -4.85 18.25
N GLY A 75 5.90 -5.74 18.49
CA GLY A 75 4.47 -5.49 18.33
C GLY A 75 3.91 -5.72 16.93
N PHE A 76 4.73 -6.24 16.01
CA PHE A 76 4.36 -6.60 14.63
C PHE A 76 4.62 -8.08 14.30
N GLU A 77 4.79 -8.92 15.32
CA GLU A 77 5.09 -10.36 15.20
C GLU A 77 4.00 -11.14 14.43
N TRP A 78 2.78 -10.60 14.42
CA TRP A 78 1.61 -11.13 13.72
C TRP A 78 1.60 -10.81 12.21
N VAL A 79 2.53 -9.98 11.71
CA VAL A 79 2.56 -9.56 10.31
C VAL A 79 2.90 -10.74 9.40
N THR A 80 2.13 -10.87 8.32
CA THR A 80 2.31 -11.87 7.26
C THR A 80 2.38 -11.16 5.91
N GLU A 81 2.85 -11.86 4.88
CA GLU A 81 2.84 -11.35 3.51
C GLU A 81 1.42 -10.96 3.05
N ASN A 82 0.41 -11.72 3.47
CA ASN A 82 -0.98 -11.40 3.19
C ASN A 82 -1.40 -10.05 3.77
N HIS A 83 -0.96 -9.72 4.98
CA HIS A 83 -1.23 -8.42 5.60
C HIS A 83 -0.55 -7.28 4.82
N VAL A 84 0.71 -7.47 4.41
CA VAL A 84 1.46 -6.47 3.63
C VAL A 84 0.78 -6.21 2.28
N ARG A 85 0.43 -7.27 1.55
CA ARG A 85 -0.29 -7.17 0.28
C ARG A 85 -1.65 -6.50 0.45
N ALA A 86 -2.39 -6.85 1.49
CA ALA A 86 -3.70 -6.27 1.76
C ALA A 86 -3.61 -4.76 2.04
N VAL A 87 -2.65 -4.33 2.85
CA VAL A 87 -2.43 -2.90 3.12
C VAL A 87 -2.01 -2.16 1.85
N ALA A 88 -1.13 -2.73 1.03
CA ALA A 88 -0.68 -2.11 -0.20
C ALA A 88 -1.80 -2.00 -1.25
N ALA A 89 -2.58 -3.07 -1.46
CA ALA A 89 -3.69 -3.10 -2.40
C ALA A 89 -4.84 -2.17 -2.02
N MET A 90 -5.10 -2.02 -0.71
CA MET A 90 -6.18 -1.20 -0.18
C MET A 90 -5.69 0.18 0.28
N ASP A 91 -4.54 0.67 -0.15
CA ASP A 91 -4.08 2.01 0.23
C ASP A 91 -4.82 3.09 -0.59
N PRO A 92 -5.71 3.90 0.01
CA PRO A 92 -6.48 4.90 -0.74
C PRO A 92 -5.61 6.00 -1.35
N LYS A 93 -4.40 6.23 -0.81
CA LYS A 93 -3.46 7.22 -1.37
C LYS A 93 -2.51 6.59 -2.39
N GLY A 94 -2.60 5.28 -2.57
CA GLY A 94 -1.72 4.48 -3.40
C GLY A 94 -0.24 4.85 -3.22
N ARG A 95 0.26 4.78 -1.99
CA ARG A 95 1.67 5.01 -1.66
C ARG A 95 2.54 3.85 -2.07
N PHE A 96 1.95 2.67 -2.23
CA PHE A 96 2.65 1.43 -2.51
C PHE A 96 2.26 0.93 -3.89
N GLU A 97 3.22 0.28 -4.54
CA GLU A 97 3.03 -0.39 -5.81
C GLU A 97 3.44 -1.84 -5.64
N LEU A 98 2.56 -2.75 -6.05
CA LEU A 98 2.80 -4.19 -6.07
C LEU A 98 3.06 -4.63 -7.50
N ALA A 99 4.19 -5.28 -7.73
CA ALA A 99 4.57 -5.90 -8.99
C ALA A 99 4.84 -7.40 -8.73
N GLY A 100 3.78 -8.21 -8.82
CA GLY A 100 3.84 -9.64 -8.50
C GLY A 100 4.23 -9.91 -7.04
N GLU A 101 5.46 -10.38 -6.83
CA GLU A 101 6.05 -10.69 -5.52
C GLU A 101 6.86 -9.52 -4.93
N ALA A 102 6.98 -8.41 -5.66
CA ALA A 102 7.75 -7.25 -5.28
C ALA A 102 6.84 -6.07 -4.88
N ILE A 103 7.34 -5.24 -3.96
CA ILE A 103 6.67 -4.04 -3.47
C ILE A 103 7.64 -2.86 -3.41
N ARG A 104 7.17 -1.67 -3.81
CA ARG A 104 7.91 -0.40 -3.63
C ARG A 104 7.00 0.70 -3.09
N ALA A 105 7.62 1.73 -2.51
CA ALA A 105 6.95 3.01 -2.30
C ALA A 105 7.00 3.83 -3.61
N ARG A 106 5.86 4.39 -4.03
CA ARG A 106 5.76 5.21 -5.25
C ARG A 106 6.48 6.54 -5.13
N TYR A 107 6.59 7.12 -3.94
CA TYR A 107 7.24 8.41 -3.72
C TYR A 107 7.78 8.54 -2.31
N GLY A 108 8.65 9.54 -2.09
CA GLY A 108 9.21 9.87 -0.78
C GLY A 108 10.50 9.13 -0.44
N HIS A 109 11.24 8.66 -1.45
CA HIS A 109 12.58 8.12 -1.22
C HIS A 109 13.53 9.26 -0.83
N SER A 110 14.11 9.17 0.36
CA SER A 110 15.28 9.98 0.74
C SER A 110 16.60 9.38 0.21
N LEU A 111 16.52 8.22 -0.46
CA LEU A 111 17.62 7.50 -1.10
C LEU A 111 17.61 7.79 -2.60
N ARG A 112 18.79 7.81 -3.25
CA ARG A 112 18.91 7.93 -4.72
C ARG A 112 18.36 6.68 -5.40
N VAL A 113 17.04 6.62 -5.59
CA VAL A 113 16.36 5.58 -6.37
C VAL A 113 15.95 6.19 -7.71
N ARG A 114 16.26 5.51 -8.82
CA ARG A 114 15.85 5.95 -10.17
C ARG A 114 14.44 5.42 -10.44
N ILE A 115 13.45 6.09 -9.88
CA ILE A 115 12.04 5.71 -10.08
C ILE A 115 11.61 6.16 -11.47
N ARG A 116 11.29 5.20 -12.34
CA ARG A 116 10.58 5.46 -13.59
C ARG A 116 9.08 5.35 -13.32
N TYR A 117 8.37 6.46 -13.46
CA TYR A 117 6.91 6.47 -13.43
C TYR A 117 6.41 6.19 -14.84
N ALA A 118 5.42 5.32 -14.99
CA ALA A 118 4.61 5.32 -16.20
C ALA A 118 3.80 6.62 -16.21
N GLU A 119 3.88 7.38 -17.30
CA GLU A 119 3.27 8.69 -17.43
C GLU A 119 1.75 8.54 -17.56
N GLU A 120 1.04 8.52 -16.44
CA GLU A 120 -0.42 8.44 -16.39
C GLU A 120 -0.98 9.85 -16.67
N TYR A 121 -1.28 10.16 -17.93
CA TYR A 121 -1.99 11.39 -18.28
C TYR A 121 -3.39 11.36 -17.63
N PRO A 122 -3.77 12.37 -16.83
CA PRO A 122 -5.13 12.43 -16.30
C PRO A 122 -6.11 12.59 -17.47
N SER A 123 -7.00 11.61 -17.66
CA SER A 123 -8.02 11.60 -18.70
C SER A 123 -9.18 12.57 -18.46
N THR A 124 -9.00 13.55 -17.58
CA THR A 124 -10.01 14.58 -17.31
C THR A 124 -9.62 15.86 -18.03
N PRO A 125 -10.38 16.30 -19.06
CA PRO A 125 -10.19 17.63 -19.59
C PRO A 125 -10.47 18.66 -18.50
N LEU A 126 -9.48 19.50 -18.21
CA LEU A 126 -9.66 20.73 -17.44
C LEU A 126 -10.72 21.56 -18.17
N THR A 127 -11.94 21.62 -17.65
CA THR A 127 -12.92 22.58 -18.14
C THR A 127 -12.38 23.99 -17.93
N PRO A 128 -12.30 24.83 -18.97
CA PRO A 128 -11.87 26.20 -18.79
C PRO A 128 -12.90 26.94 -17.93
N TRP A 129 -12.39 27.64 -16.92
CA TRP A 129 -13.12 28.62 -16.12
C TRP A 129 -13.85 29.61 -17.05
N ARG A 130 -15.14 29.41 -17.27
CA ARG A 130 -15.96 30.45 -17.91
C ARG A 130 -16.15 31.57 -16.91
N ARG A 131 -15.50 32.70 -17.22
CA ARG A 131 -15.77 34.03 -16.68
C ARG A 131 -17.27 34.27 -16.60
N LEU A 132 -17.81 34.41 -15.40
CA LEU A 132 -19.04 35.17 -15.16
C LEU A 132 -18.62 36.56 -14.69
N CYS A 133 -18.16 37.37 -15.64
CA CYS A 133 -18.21 38.83 -15.54
C CYS A 133 -19.34 39.31 -16.44
N THR A 134 -20.52 39.48 -15.85
CA THR A 134 -21.68 40.21 -16.37
C THR A 134 -22.48 40.60 -15.14
N ARG A 135 -22.92 41.83 -14.91
CA ARG A 135 -22.62 43.19 -15.39
C ARG A 135 -23.24 44.09 -14.32
#